data_AF-A0A327QPT4-F1
#
_entry.id   AF-A0A327QPT4-F1
#
_cell.length_a   1.000
_cell.length_b   1.000
_cell.length_c   1.000
_cell.angle_alpha   90.00
_cell.angle_beta   90.00
_cell.angle_gamma   90.00
#
_symmetry.space_group_name_H-M   'P 1'
#
loop_
_entity.id
_entity.type
_entity.pdbx_description
1 polymer ?
#
loop_
_entity_poly.entity_id
_entity_poly.type
_entity_poly.pdbx_seq_one_letter_code
_entity_poly.pdbx_strand_id
1 'polypeptide(L)'
;MHDHLQAFHRELDEDNDSIKFKIGKHKQVNAYTNLTPLFAYDYLNFDNAAYSFHHPDFTQEDYQVYFSQVKKLSKIPLKDLILHGRTFHFHVNYPKGIMESMLKRVFPNMKNWENEMPLVGQFHLYTPKDNREKKAPRIHFFLGHLGIFYIMLYDPYHQIYPMNAKEKEKLV
;
A
#
# COMPACT_ATOMS: atom_id res chain seq x y z
N MET A 1 3.31 9.33 34.64
CA MET A 1 4.11 9.49 33.40
C MET A 1 5.17 8.39 33.29
N HIS A 2 5.94 8.14 34.35
CA HIS A 2 6.92 7.04 34.42
C HIS A 2 6.29 5.65 34.23
N ASP A 3 5.13 5.39 34.85
CA ASP A 3 4.46 4.08 34.76
C ASP A 3 3.86 3.79 33.37
N HIS A 4 3.46 4.83 32.63
CA HIS A 4 2.97 4.68 31.26
C HIS A 4 4.10 4.37 30.28
N LEU A 5 5.28 4.95 30.47
CA LEU A 5 6.46 4.64 29.66
C LEU A 5 6.99 3.22 29.94
N GLN A 6 6.92 2.76 31.20
CA GLN A 6 7.28 1.38 31.52
C GLN A 6 6.26 0.36 31.01
N ALA A 7 4.97 0.67 31.04
CA ALA A 7 3.93 -0.16 30.44
C ALA A 7 4.12 -0.24 28.91
N PHE A 8 4.40 0.88 28.26
CA PHE A 8 4.71 0.94 26.83
C PHE A 8 5.98 0.15 26.48
N HIS A 9 7.04 0.26 27.28
CA HIS A 9 8.25 -0.55 27.08
C HIS A 9 8.02 -2.05 27.27
N ARG A 10 7.23 -2.46 28.27
CA ARG A 10 6.84 -3.86 28.45
C ARG A 10 6.01 -4.40 27.29
N GLU A 11 5.06 -3.60 26.79
CA GLU A 11 4.32 -3.94 25.57
C GLU A 11 5.22 -4.03 24.35
N LEU A 12 6.30 -3.25 24.25
CA LEU A 12 7.26 -3.31 23.14
C LEU A 12 8.12 -4.58 23.19
N ASP A 13 8.60 -4.97 24.37
CA ASP A 13 9.56 -6.06 24.55
C ASP A 13 8.94 -7.47 24.47
N GLU A 14 7.62 -7.62 24.69
CA GLU A 14 6.97 -8.94 24.75
C GLU A 14 6.55 -9.53 23.38
N ASP A 15 6.48 -8.73 22.31
CA ASP A 15 6.48 -9.29 20.95
C ASP A 15 7.64 -8.68 20.15
N ASN A 16 8.49 -9.53 19.60
CA ASN A 16 9.49 -9.20 18.57
C ASN A 16 8.87 -8.70 17.25
N ASP A 17 7.58 -8.37 17.23
CA ASP A 17 6.89 -7.78 16.10
C ASP A 17 7.16 -6.28 16.08
N SER A 18 7.71 -5.80 14.96
CA SER A 18 7.99 -4.39 14.67
C SER A 18 6.90 -3.46 15.24
N ILE A 19 7.30 -2.39 15.94
CA ILE A 19 6.42 -1.34 16.48
C ILE A 19 5.43 -0.84 15.42
N LYS A 20 5.88 -0.84 14.15
CA LYS A 20 5.11 -0.45 12.97
C LYS A 20 3.98 -1.44 12.61
N PHE A 21 3.93 -2.62 13.24
CA PHE A 21 2.91 -3.65 13.06
C PHE A 21 2.04 -3.88 14.29
N LYS A 22 2.51 -3.66 15.54
CA LYS A 22 1.60 -3.57 16.72
C LYS A 22 0.51 -2.49 16.55
N ILE A 23 0.89 -1.47 15.79
CA ILE A 23 0.10 -0.41 15.16
C ILE A 23 -1.09 -0.96 14.31
N GLY A 24 -1.03 -2.20 13.80
CA GLY A 24 -2.12 -2.93 13.13
C GLY A 24 -2.92 -3.93 13.99
N LYS A 25 -2.38 -4.38 15.15
CA LYS A 25 -3.11 -5.25 16.10
C LYS A 25 -4.26 -4.51 16.80
N HIS A 26 -4.11 -3.20 17.01
CA HIS A 26 -5.21 -2.36 17.48
C HIS A 26 -6.11 -2.01 16.30
N LYS A 27 -7.37 -2.50 16.38
CA LYS A 27 -8.52 -2.16 15.53
C LYS A 27 -8.17 -1.09 14.51
N GLN A 28 -8.06 -1.50 13.23
CA GLN A 28 -8.02 -0.67 12.03
C GLN A 28 -8.34 0.77 12.40
N VAL A 29 -7.33 1.66 12.46
CA VAL A 29 -7.59 3.08 12.66
C VAL A 29 -8.73 3.42 11.74
N ASN A 30 -9.81 3.90 12.35
CA ASN A 30 -11.11 4.02 11.72
C ASN A 30 -10.89 4.68 10.36
N ALA A 31 -10.84 3.88 9.29
CA ALA A 31 -10.22 4.33 8.03
C ALA A 31 -10.99 5.54 7.43
N TYR A 32 -12.16 5.78 8.02
CA TYR A 32 -13.04 6.92 7.94
C TYR A 32 -12.65 8.11 8.84
N THR A 33 -11.37 8.47 8.94
CA THR A 33 -10.96 9.72 9.61
C THR A 33 -10.83 10.88 8.64
N ASN A 34 -10.88 12.11 9.17
CA ASN A 34 -10.55 13.34 8.43
C ASN A 34 -9.03 13.60 8.32
N LEU A 35 -8.18 12.70 8.83
CA LEU A 35 -6.74 12.83 8.71
C LEU A 35 -6.31 12.61 7.26
N THR A 36 -5.26 13.28 6.83
CA THR A 36 -4.61 13.03 5.53
C THR A 36 -3.54 11.95 5.67
N PRO A 37 -3.29 11.13 4.65
CA PRO A 37 -2.32 10.05 4.75
C PRO A 37 -0.88 10.55 4.89
N LEU A 38 -0.08 9.76 5.59
CA LEU A 38 1.38 9.85 5.57
C LEU A 38 1.94 8.75 4.68
N PHE A 39 3.06 9.00 4.01
CA PHE A 39 3.71 8.03 3.14
C PHE A 39 5.05 7.64 3.73
N ALA A 40 5.25 6.34 3.89
CA ALA A 40 6.45 5.75 4.46
C ALA A 40 7.07 4.74 3.48
N TYR A 41 8.39 4.58 3.55
CA TYR A 41 9.17 3.86 2.54
C TYR A 41 10.00 2.72 3.14
N ASP A 42 9.77 2.40 4.41
CA ASP A 42 10.53 1.40 5.17
C ASP A 42 10.45 -0.02 4.61
N TYR A 43 9.43 -0.30 3.79
CA TYR A 43 9.17 -1.62 3.21
C TYR A 43 9.25 -1.62 1.69
N LEU A 44 9.93 -0.62 1.12
CA LEU A 44 10.10 -0.51 -0.31
C LEU A 44 10.98 -1.68 -0.80
N ASN A 45 10.45 -2.42 -1.76
CA ASN A 45 11.09 -3.65 -2.23
C ASN A 45 12.12 -3.35 -3.33
N PHE A 46 13.40 -3.45 -2.98
CA PHE A 46 14.50 -3.37 -3.94
C PHE A 46 14.93 -4.73 -4.48
N ASP A 47 14.59 -5.81 -3.78
CA ASP A 47 15.14 -7.15 -4.04
C ASP A 47 14.36 -7.93 -5.11
N ASN A 48 13.19 -7.42 -5.53
CA ASN A 48 12.40 -8.06 -6.58
C ASN A 48 12.38 -7.27 -7.88
N ALA A 49 13.22 -7.68 -8.83
CA ALA A 49 13.34 -7.02 -10.13
C ALA A 49 12.02 -6.87 -10.90
N ALA A 50 11.02 -7.75 -10.70
CA ALA A 50 9.76 -7.71 -11.45
C ALA A 50 8.81 -6.59 -11.01
N TYR A 51 8.93 -6.09 -9.78
CA TYR A 51 8.05 -5.04 -9.25
C TYR A 51 8.74 -4.08 -8.28
N SER A 52 10.00 -3.81 -8.58
CA SER A 52 10.84 -2.88 -7.83
C SER A 52 10.81 -1.48 -8.45
N PHE A 53 11.09 -0.49 -7.64
CA PHE A 53 11.42 0.87 -8.08
C PHE A 53 12.76 0.93 -8.82
N HIS A 54 13.51 -0.17 -8.95
CA HIS A 54 14.67 -0.27 -9.85
C HIS A 54 14.36 -1.03 -11.15
N HIS A 55 13.08 -1.32 -11.43
CA HIS A 55 12.70 -1.95 -12.69
C HIS A 55 13.14 -1.06 -13.87
N PRO A 56 13.76 -1.61 -14.95
CA PRO A 56 14.26 -0.82 -16.08
C PRO A 56 13.22 0.10 -16.73
N ASP A 57 11.96 -0.35 -16.77
CA ASP A 57 10.83 0.44 -17.29
C ASP A 57 10.34 1.54 -16.34
N PHE A 58 10.84 1.64 -15.11
CA PHE A 58 10.52 2.77 -14.22
C PHE A 58 11.44 3.95 -14.52
N THR A 59 10.93 4.87 -15.32
CA THR A 59 11.68 5.99 -15.90
C THR A 59 11.71 7.22 -14.99
N GLN A 60 12.54 8.19 -15.33
CA GLN A 60 12.60 9.48 -14.62
C GLN A 60 11.26 10.21 -14.63
N GLU A 61 10.52 10.16 -15.73
CA GLU A 61 9.18 10.72 -15.85
C GLU A 61 8.22 10.04 -14.86
N ASP A 62 8.32 8.72 -14.71
CA ASP A 62 7.47 7.99 -13.78
C ASP A 62 7.74 8.39 -12.31
N TYR A 63 8.99 8.70 -11.93
CA TYR A 63 9.31 9.26 -10.61
C TYR A 63 8.68 10.64 -10.39
N GLN A 64 8.71 11.52 -11.40
CA GLN A 64 8.08 12.84 -11.30
C GLN A 64 6.57 12.71 -11.11
N VAL A 65 5.94 11.80 -11.85
CA VAL A 65 4.52 11.51 -11.72
C VAL A 65 4.23 10.89 -10.36
N TYR A 66 5.06 9.96 -9.90
CA TYR A 66 4.97 9.35 -8.57
C TYR A 66 4.89 10.40 -7.46
N PHE A 67 5.87 11.31 -7.39
CA PHE A 67 5.88 12.36 -6.36
C PHE A 67 4.71 13.33 -6.51
N SER A 68 4.26 13.59 -7.74
CA SER A 68 3.06 14.40 -8.00
C SER A 68 1.80 13.73 -7.45
N GLN A 69 1.65 12.41 -7.63
CA GLN A 69 0.54 11.64 -7.08
C GLN A 69 0.59 11.58 -5.56
N VAL A 70 1.75 11.28 -4.97
CA VAL A 70 1.92 11.27 -3.51
C VAL A 70 1.54 12.61 -2.90
N LYS A 71 2.03 13.73 -3.48
CA LYS A 71 1.69 15.09 -3.03
C LYS A 71 0.20 15.42 -3.17
N LYS A 72 -0.47 14.88 -4.19
CA LYS A 72 -1.91 15.04 -4.37
C LYS A 72 -2.68 14.24 -3.32
N LEU A 73 -2.37 12.96 -3.17
CA LEU A 73 -3.03 12.04 -2.24
C LEU A 73 -2.81 12.45 -0.78
N SER A 74 -1.63 12.98 -0.43
CA SER A 74 -1.29 13.46 0.91
C SER A 74 -2.10 14.67 1.38
N LYS A 75 -2.95 15.23 0.53
CA LYS A 75 -3.84 16.36 0.86
C LYS A 75 -5.30 15.95 0.97
N ILE A 76 -5.62 14.70 0.64
CA ILE A 76 -6.99 14.19 0.62
C ILE A 76 -7.22 13.43 1.92
N PRO A 77 -8.31 13.71 2.66
CA PRO A 77 -8.67 12.93 3.84
C PRO A 77 -8.80 11.45 3.54
N LEU A 78 -8.37 10.60 4.47
CA LEU A 78 -8.39 9.13 4.34
C LEU A 78 -9.78 8.61 4.02
N LYS A 79 -10.82 9.14 4.69
CA LYS A 79 -12.21 8.78 4.40
C LYS A 79 -12.58 8.98 2.93
N ASP A 80 -12.08 10.06 2.30
CA ASP A 80 -12.42 10.43 0.94
C ASP A 80 -11.62 9.58 -0.06
N LEU A 81 -10.38 9.24 0.27
CA LEU A 81 -9.58 8.29 -0.51
C LEU A 81 -10.21 6.89 -0.52
N ILE A 82 -10.78 6.45 0.60
CA ILE A 82 -11.37 5.12 0.71
C ILE A 82 -12.77 5.08 0.07
N LEU A 83 -13.61 6.07 0.31
CA LEU A 83 -14.97 6.12 -0.22
C LEU A 83 -15.02 6.51 -1.70
N HIS A 84 -14.14 7.41 -2.14
CA HIS A 84 -14.14 7.99 -3.49
C HIS A 84 -12.86 7.68 -4.26
N GLY A 85 -12.13 6.62 -3.88
CA GLY A 85 -10.82 6.28 -4.43
C GLY A 85 -10.76 6.21 -5.95
N ARG A 86 -11.83 5.74 -6.61
CA ARG A 86 -11.90 5.66 -8.08
C ARG A 86 -11.67 7.02 -8.76
N THR A 87 -12.16 8.11 -8.18
CA THR A 87 -11.95 9.49 -8.67
C THR A 87 -10.48 9.89 -8.64
N PHE A 88 -9.72 9.28 -7.74
CA PHE A 88 -8.29 9.54 -7.55
C PHE A 88 -7.40 8.45 -8.12
N HIS A 89 -7.97 7.48 -8.88
CA HIS A 89 -7.29 6.26 -9.32
C HIS A 89 -6.61 5.50 -8.16
N PHE A 90 -7.26 5.53 -7.00
CA PHE A 90 -6.86 4.92 -5.75
C PHE A 90 -7.82 3.77 -5.42
N HIS A 91 -7.28 2.62 -5.05
CA HIS A 91 -8.06 1.43 -4.76
C HIS A 91 -7.54 0.75 -3.51
N VAL A 92 -8.45 0.34 -2.63
CA VAL A 92 -8.16 -0.54 -1.50
C VAL A 92 -8.63 -1.94 -1.88
N ASN A 93 -7.79 -2.94 -1.61
CA ASN A 93 -8.02 -4.33 -1.93
C ASN A 93 -7.73 -5.20 -0.70
N TYR A 94 -8.27 -6.42 -0.70
CA TYR A 94 -7.75 -7.46 0.18
C TYR A 94 -6.45 -8.03 -0.41
N PRO A 95 -5.44 -8.30 0.45
CA PRO A 95 -4.21 -8.94 0.01
C PRO A 95 -4.48 -10.37 -0.48
N LYS A 96 -3.93 -10.71 -1.66
CA LYS A 96 -4.00 -12.06 -2.26
C LYS A 96 -2.78 -12.32 -3.16
N GLY A 97 -2.48 -13.58 -3.44
CA GLY A 97 -1.48 -13.96 -4.43
C GLY A 97 -0.08 -13.39 -4.13
N ILE A 98 0.46 -12.59 -5.06
CA ILE A 98 1.80 -11.98 -4.91
C ILE A 98 1.83 -11.02 -3.73
N MET A 99 0.80 -10.19 -3.55
CA MET A 99 0.74 -9.23 -2.44
C MET A 99 0.74 -9.93 -1.08
N GLU A 100 -0.07 -10.98 -0.93
CA GLU A 100 -0.08 -11.80 0.28
C GLU A 100 1.28 -12.45 0.55
N SER A 101 1.93 -12.99 -0.49
CA SER A 101 3.25 -13.59 -0.38
C SER A 101 4.32 -12.58 0.04
N MET A 102 4.23 -11.34 -0.46
CA MET A 102 5.12 -10.24 -0.07
C MET A 102 4.91 -9.85 1.39
N LEU A 103 3.65 -9.67 1.82
CA LEU A 103 3.34 -9.36 3.21
C LEU A 103 3.83 -10.46 4.16
N LYS A 104 3.70 -11.73 3.80
CA LYS A 104 4.21 -12.88 4.58
C LYS A 104 5.71 -12.84 4.80
N ARG A 105 6.48 -12.31 3.84
CA ARG A 105 7.93 -12.09 3.98
C ARG A 105 8.25 -10.90 4.88
N VAL A 106 7.44 -9.84 4.79
CA VAL A 106 7.60 -8.65 5.63
C VAL A 106 7.24 -8.94 7.09
N PHE A 107 6.25 -9.80 7.32
CA PHE A 107 5.72 -10.14 8.65
C PHE A 107 5.83 -11.65 8.93
N PRO A 108 7.04 -12.23 8.97
CA PRO A 108 7.21 -13.69 9.06
C PRO A 108 6.65 -14.30 10.34
N ASN A 109 6.46 -13.51 11.40
CA ASN A 109 6.01 -13.97 12.71
C ASN A 109 4.50 -13.77 12.95
N MET A 110 3.75 -13.24 11.98
CA MET A 110 2.31 -13.04 12.13
C MET A 110 1.61 -14.39 12.23
N LYS A 111 0.90 -14.63 13.34
CA LYS A 111 0.30 -15.93 13.65
C LYS A 111 -1.13 -16.07 13.11
N ASN A 112 -1.90 -14.99 13.06
CA ASN A 112 -3.32 -15.00 12.68
C ASN A 112 -3.60 -14.20 11.40
N TRP A 113 -3.06 -14.67 10.28
CA TRP A 113 -3.16 -14.01 8.97
C TRP A 113 -4.60 -13.69 8.55
N GLU A 114 -5.56 -14.56 8.84
CA GLU A 114 -6.95 -14.37 8.40
C GLU A 114 -7.62 -13.16 9.07
N ASN A 115 -7.21 -12.81 10.29
CA ASN A 115 -7.84 -11.75 11.08
C ASN A 115 -6.96 -10.49 11.22
N GLU A 116 -5.66 -10.61 10.99
CA GLU A 116 -4.66 -9.54 11.22
C GLU A 116 -4.04 -9.00 9.94
N MET A 117 -4.55 -9.41 8.77
CA MET A 117 -4.03 -8.93 7.50
C MET A 117 -4.24 -7.42 7.32
N PRO A 118 -3.18 -6.67 6.95
CA PRO A 118 -3.33 -5.26 6.69
C PRO A 118 -4.18 -5.06 5.42
N LEU A 119 -4.98 -3.99 5.43
CA LEU A 119 -5.59 -3.50 4.19
C LEU A 119 -4.46 -3.07 3.26
N VAL A 120 -4.56 -3.46 2.00
CA VAL A 120 -3.61 -3.06 0.97
C VAL A 120 -4.30 -2.17 -0.02
N GLY A 121 -3.51 -1.36 -0.71
CA GLY A 121 -4.05 -0.52 -1.76
C GLY A 121 -3.08 -0.31 -2.88
N GLN A 122 -3.58 0.37 -3.88
CA GLN A 122 -2.82 0.77 -5.05
C GLN A 122 -3.29 2.13 -5.55
N PHE A 123 -2.38 2.89 -6.14
CA PHE A 123 -2.74 4.05 -6.94
C PHE A 123 -2.02 4.04 -8.29
N HIS A 124 -2.68 4.59 -9.30
CA HIS A 124 -2.12 4.68 -10.66
C HIS A 124 -1.22 5.91 -10.78
N LEU A 125 -0.13 5.79 -11.53
CA LEU A 125 0.72 6.94 -11.84
C LEU A 125 0.05 7.85 -12.89
N TYR A 126 -0.30 7.29 -14.04
CA TYR A 126 -0.96 8.01 -15.15
C TYR A 126 -1.77 7.04 -16.00
N THR A 127 -2.71 7.57 -16.77
CA THR A 127 -3.42 6.83 -17.83
C THR A 127 -2.68 7.05 -19.15
N PRO A 128 -2.10 6.02 -19.79
CA PRO A 128 -1.43 6.17 -21.08
C PRO A 128 -2.41 6.69 -22.13
N LYS A 129 -2.04 7.75 -22.85
CA LYS A 129 -2.92 8.39 -23.85
C LYS A 129 -3.02 7.61 -25.16
N ASP A 130 -1.97 6.89 -25.54
CA ASP A 130 -1.79 6.43 -26.93
C ASP A 130 -1.77 4.91 -27.16
N ASN A 131 -1.95 4.08 -26.13
CA ASN A 131 -1.92 2.63 -26.35
C ASN A 131 -2.81 1.86 -25.38
N ARG A 132 -3.87 1.24 -25.91
CA ARG A 132 -4.76 0.32 -25.16
C ARG A 132 -4.01 -0.88 -24.56
N GLU A 133 -2.80 -1.16 -25.05
CA GLU A 133 -1.93 -2.22 -24.56
C GLU A 133 -1.03 -1.81 -23.39
N LYS A 134 -0.68 -0.52 -23.29
CA LYS A 134 0.12 -0.02 -22.17
C LYS A 134 -0.81 0.24 -20.99
N LYS A 135 -0.65 -0.55 -19.93
CA LYS A 135 -1.41 -0.34 -18.69
C LYS A 135 -0.72 0.72 -17.83
N ALA A 136 -1.54 1.50 -17.12
CA ALA A 136 -1.08 2.51 -16.17
C ALA A 136 -0.24 1.88 -15.05
N PRO A 137 1.07 2.20 -14.88
CA PRO A 137 1.84 1.63 -13.78
C PRO A 137 1.20 1.92 -12.42
N ARG A 138 1.28 0.96 -11.51
CA ARG A 138 0.65 1.01 -10.19
C ARG A 138 1.69 1.02 -9.10
N ILE A 139 1.46 1.83 -8.08
CA ILE A 139 2.18 1.73 -6.83
C ILE A 139 1.32 0.98 -5.85
N HIS A 140 1.89 -0.03 -5.21
CA HIS A 140 1.22 -0.79 -4.16
C HIS A 140 1.77 -0.43 -2.78
N PHE A 141 0.87 -0.43 -1.80
CA PHE A 141 1.18 -0.14 -0.42
C PHE A 141 0.30 -0.97 0.51
N PHE A 142 0.68 -1.05 1.78
CA PHE A 142 -0.22 -1.48 2.84
C PHE A 142 -0.51 -0.33 3.81
N LEU A 143 -1.70 -0.36 4.39
CA LEU A 143 -2.18 0.60 5.37
C LEU A 143 -1.75 0.18 6.77
N GLY A 144 -0.94 1.01 7.42
CA GLY A 144 -0.64 0.90 8.84
C GLY A 144 -1.53 1.79 9.71
N HIS A 145 -1.19 1.90 11.00
CA HIS A 145 -1.86 2.81 11.93
C HIS A 145 -1.71 4.26 11.51
N LEU A 146 -2.58 5.10 12.06
CA LEU A 146 -2.64 6.55 11.86
C LEU A 146 -2.73 6.97 10.39
N GLY A 147 -3.18 6.07 9.51
CA GLY A 147 -3.28 6.37 8.09
C GLY A 147 -1.94 6.43 7.36
N ILE A 148 -0.92 5.73 7.87
CA ILE A 148 0.37 5.63 7.18
C ILE A 148 0.24 4.61 6.04
N PHE A 149 0.54 5.05 4.81
CA PHE A 149 0.66 4.21 3.63
C PHE A 149 2.14 3.81 3.47
N TYR A 150 2.44 2.54 3.74
CA TYR A 150 3.77 1.99 3.54
C TYR A 150 3.92 1.51 2.10
N ILE A 151 4.64 2.30 1.30
CA ILE A 151 4.92 2.01 -0.10
C ILE A 151 5.79 0.76 -0.21
N MET A 152 5.40 -0.17 -1.07
CA MET A 152 6.05 -1.46 -1.21
C MET A 152 6.57 -1.73 -2.63
N LEU A 153 5.70 -1.66 -3.63
CA LEU A 153 5.95 -2.22 -4.96
C LEU A 153 5.59 -1.23 -6.07
N TYR A 154 6.35 -1.29 -7.17
CA TYR A 154 6.02 -0.66 -8.43
C TYR A 154 5.62 -1.75 -9.43
N ASP A 155 4.40 -1.73 -9.96
CA ASP A 155 3.86 -2.76 -10.86
C ASP A 155 3.54 -2.13 -12.23
N PRO A 156 4.47 -2.18 -13.19
CA PRO A 156 4.25 -1.62 -14.53
C PRO A 156 3.26 -2.42 -15.36
N TYR A 157 3.04 -3.70 -15.05
CA TYR A 157 2.31 -4.63 -15.94
C TYR A 157 1.01 -5.22 -15.34
N HIS A 158 0.64 -4.78 -14.14
CA HIS A 158 -0.52 -5.27 -13.36
C HIS A 158 -0.40 -6.75 -13.01
N GLN A 159 0.79 -7.19 -12.62
CA GLN A 159 1.06 -8.57 -12.22
C GLN A 159 0.64 -8.86 -10.78
N ILE A 160 0.61 -7.85 -9.91
CA ILE A 160 0.24 -8.02 -8.49
C ILE A 160 -1.27 -8.28 -8.36
N TYR A 161 -2.07 -7.53 -9.12
CA TYR A 161 -3.52 -7.70 -9.23
C TYR A 161 -3.92 -7.74 -10.72
N PRO A 162 -3.80 -8.90 -11.39
CA PRO A 162 -4.21 -9.02 -12.77
C PRO A 162 -5.73 -8.91 -12.89
N MET A 163 -6.20 -8.14 -13.87
CA MET A 163 -7.61 -8.18 -14.29
C MET A 163 -7.87 -9.48 -15.02
N ASN A 164 -8.94 -10.18 -14.65
CA ASN A 164 -9.34 -11.41 -15.32
C ASN A 164 -9.88 -11.09 -16.74
N ALA A 165 -9.76 -12.02 -17.69
CA ALA A 165 -10.19 -11.81 -19.08
C ALA A 165 -11.67 -11.36 -19.20
N LYS A 166 -12.55 -11.85 -18.32
CA LYS A 166 -13.98 -11.46 -18.25
C LYS A 166 -14.24 -10.03 -17.79
N GLU A 167 -13.28 -9.40 -17.10
CA GLU A 167 -13.41 -8.00 -16.64
C GLU A 167 -12.95 -7.01 -17.72
N LYS A 168 -12.08 -7.44 -18.64
CA LYS A 168 -11.70 -6.65 -19.83
C LYS A 168 -12.89 -6.41 -20.77
N GLU A 169 -13.76 -7.41 -20.94
CA GLU A 169 -14.94 -7.31 -21.82
C GLU A 169 -16.02 -6.34 -21.29
N LYS A 170 -16.04 -6.05 -19.99
CA LYS A 170 -17.01 -5.11 -19.39
C LYS A 170 -16.59 -3.63 -19.48
N LEU A 171 -15.39 -3.36 -19.98
CA LEU A 171 -14.81 -2.01 -20.09
C LEU A 171 -14.61 -1.57 -21.55
N VAL A 172 -15.13 -2.35 -22.51
CA VAL A 172 -15.20 -2.02 -23.96
C VAL A 172 -16.63 -1.65 -24.33
#